data_AF-A0A6B3NHZ8-F1
#
_entry.id   AF-A0A6B3NHZ8-F1
#
_cell.length_a   1.000
_cell.length_b   1.000
_cell.length_c   1.000
_cell.angle_alpha   90.00
_cell.angle_beta   90.00
_cell.angle_gamma   90.00
#
_symmetry.space_group_name_H-M   'P 1'
#
loop_
_entity.id
_entity.type
_entity.pdbx_description
1 polymer ?
#
loop_
_entity_poly.entity_id
_entity_poly.type
_entity_poly.pdbx_seq_one_letter_code
_entity_poly.pdbx_strand_id
1 'polypeptide(L)'
;MNKMTKLGNILKKTMKLMSLLALIFSLYQFPALAGDFSKTCKNISLENETIVEAQCKRISGNFVPAAVNLNNCIENRNGGLRFGGDKFIFTCKPPLLYDETGLTASCRNYDGNYVPSLLNLDEGITNNDGLLECD
;
A
#
# COMPACT_ATOMS: atom_id res chain seq x y z
N MET A 1 35.28 -22.11 -42.50
CA MET A 1 33.93 -21.74 -42.01
C MET A 1 33.58 -20.36 -42.57
N ASN A 2 32.50 -20.23 -43.35
CA ASN A 2 32.18 -19.00 -44.11
C ASN A 2 31.78 -17.85 -43.16
N LYS A 3 32.25 -16.62 -43.44
CA LYS A 3 31.94 -15.40 -42.68
C LYS A 3 30.43 -15.18 -42.53
N MET A 4 29.65 -15.57 -43.54
CA MET A 4 28.18 -15.47 -43.53
C MET A 4 27.50 -16.46 -42.57
N THR A 5 28.02 -17.68 -42.43
CA THR A 5 27.44 -18.67 -41.48
C THR A 5 27.78 -18.32 -40.03
N LYS A 6 28.96 -17.72 -39.79
CA LYS A 6 29.32 -17.19 -38.45
C LYS A 6 28.42 -16.03 -38.04
N LEU A 7 28.11 -15.10 -38.96
CA LEU A 7 27.22 -13.97 -38.69
C LEU A 7 25.77 -14.42 -38.40
N GLY A 8 25.24 -15.37 -39.20
CA GLY A 8 23.90 -15.93 -38.97
C GLY A 8 23.76 -16.64 -37.62
N ASN A 9 24.80 -17.33 -37.17
CA ASN A 9 24.81 -17.98 -35.86
C ASN A 9 24.91 -16.98 -34.69
N ILE A 10 25.65 -15.88 -34.88
CA ILE A 10 25.73 -14.80 -33.89
C ILE A 10 24.37 -14.09 -33.76
N LEU A 11 23.73 -13.72 -34.88
CA LEU A 11 22.40 -13.07 -34.86
C LEU A 11 21.32 -13.95 -34.20
N LYS A 12 21.32 -15.26 -34.48
CA LYS A 12 20.38 -16.19 -33.83
C LYS A 12 20.63 -16.30 -32.32
N LYS A 13 21.90 -16.26 -31.89
CA LYS A 13 22.27 -16.33 -30.48
C LYS A 13 21.90 -15.04 -29.74
N THR A 14 22.10 -13.87 -30.36
CA THR A 14 21.73 -12.58 -29.79
C THR A 14 20.21 -12.38 -29.75
N MET A 15 19.47 -12.83 -30.78
CA MET A 15 17.99 -12.83 -30.74
C MET A 15 17.45 -13.72 -29.61
N LYS A 16 17.98 -14.93 -29.43
CA LYS A 16 17.58 -15.81 -28.33
C LYS A 16 17.90 -15.22 -26.96
N LEU A 17 19.05 -14.56 -26.82
CA LEU A 17 19.45 -13.89 -25.58
C LEU A 17 18.54 -12.70 -25.26
N MET A 18 18.18 -11.90 -26.26
CA MET A 18 17.22 -10.79 -26.12
C MET A 18 15.82 -11.27 -25.73
N SER A 19 15.32 -12.35 -26.33
CA SER A 19 14.03 -12.93 -25.97
C SER A 19 14.00 -13.55 -24.57
N LEU A 20 15.13 -14.11 -24.10
CA LEU A 20 15.24 -14.64 -22.74
C LEU A 20 15.23 -13.51 -21.70
N LEU A 21 15.88 -12.37 -22.00
CA LEU A 21 15.88 -11.18 -21.16
C LEU A 21 14.49 -10.52 -21.04
N ALA A 22 13.70 -10.49 -22.12
CA ALA A 22 12.34 -9.94 -22.11
C ALA A 22 11.37 -10.75 -21.23
N LEU A 23 11.49 -12.09 -21.22
CA LEU A 23 10.70 -12.97 -20.35
C LEU A 23 10.97 -12.73 -18.86
N ILE A 24 12.22 -12.39 -18.52
CA ILE A 24 12.60 -12.09 -17.14
C ILE A 24 12.00 -10.73 -16.73
N PHE A 25 12.00 -9.74 -17.63
CA PHE A 25 11.41 -8.41 -17.35
C PHE A 25 9.90 -8.46 -17.13
N SER A 26 9.16 -9.32 -17.85
CA SER A 26 7.72 -9.55 -17.63
C SER A 26 7.37 -10.21 -16.29
N LEU A 27 8.34 -10.82 -15.60
CA LEU A 27 8.16 -11.41 -14.27
C LEU A 27 8.43 -10.43 -13.13
N TYR A 28 8.96 -9.24 -13.44
CA TYR A 28 9.12 -8.15 -12.48
C TYR A 28 7.92 -7.20 -12.58
N GLN A 29 6.74 -7.68 -12.21
CA GLN A 29 5.72 -6.77 -11.69
C GLN A 29 6.17 -6.40 -10.28
N PHE A 30 6.92 -5.32 -10.16
CA PHE A 30 7.04 -4.67 -8.86
C PHE A 30 5.65 -4.12 -8.56
N PRO A 31 4.93 -4.60 -7.53
CA PRO A 31 3.85 -3.79 -7.01
C PRO A 31 4.45 -2.42 -6.71
N ALA A 32 3.79 -1.34 -7.14
CA ALA A 32 4.11 -0.04 -6.62
C ALA A 32 4.09 -0.20 -5.09
N LEU A 33 5.22 0.02 -4.44
CA LEU A 33 5.30 -0.09 -2.99
C LEU A 33 4.58 1.14 -2.44
N ALA A 34 3.27 1.07 -2.40
CA ALA A 34 2.45 2.12 -1.87
C ALA A 34 1.89 1.66 -0.52
N GLY A 35 1.69 2.65 0.34
CA GLY A 35 1.98 2.57 1.77
C GLY A 35 3.04 3.58 2.24
N ASP A 36 3.55 3.35 3.45
CA ASP A 36 4.65 4.07 4.09
C ASP A 36 4.47 5.60 4.20
N PHE A 37 3.24 6.11 4.27
CA PHE A 37 3.00 7.56 4.42
C PHE A 37 3.74 8.15 5.63
N SER A 38 3.90 7.38 6.72
CA SER A 38 4.57 7.83 7.94
C SER A 38 6.00 8.29 7.71
N LYS A 39 6.69 7.76 6.69
CA LYS A 39 8.08 8.15 6.35
C LYS A 39 8.18 9.58 5.82
N THR A 40 7.08 10.15 5.34
CA THR A 40 7.04 11.48 4.72
C THR A 40 5.96 12.39 5.29
N CYS A 41 5.22 11.91 6.28
CA CYS A 41 4.25 12.67 7.05
C CYS A 41 4.69 12.80 8.51
N LYS A 42 4.08 13.73 9.25
CA LYS A 42 4.33 13.95 10.67
C LYS A 42 3.06 14.47 11.36
N ASN A 43 3.05 14.46 12.68
CA ASN A 43 1.90 14.86 13.50
C ASN A 43 0.64 14.06 13.10
N ILE A 44 0.79 12.74 13.01
CA ILE A 44 -0.27 11.83 12.60
C ILE A 44 -1.25 11.67 13.76
N SER A 45 -2.54 11.90 13.51
CA SER A 45 -3.61 11.67 14.49
C SER A 45 -4.81 10.98 13.83
N LEU A 46 -5.62 10.34 14.68
CA LEU A 46 -6.90 9.76 14.28
C LEU A 46 -8.03 10.62 14.85
N GLU A 47 -8.73 11.30 13.96
CA GLU A 47 -9.87 12.15 14.26
C GLU A 47 -11.17 11.47 13.85
N ASN A 48 -12.24 11.70 14.62
CA ASN A 48 -13.58 11.17 14.32
C ASN A 48 -13.59 9.66 14.01
N GLU A 49 -12.75 8.90 14.73
CA GLU A 49 -12.61 7.43 14.65
C GLU A 49 -12.13 6.88 13.30
N THR A 50 -12.10 7.69 12.24
CA THR A 50 -11.98 7.20 10.85
C THR A 50 -11.16 8.11 9.96
N ILE A 51 -10.82 9.32 10.40
CA ILE A 51 -10.03 10.27 9.62
C ILE A 51 -8.61 10.27 10.16
N VAL A 52 -7.65 9.86 9.35
CA VAL A 52 -6.24 10.11 9.67
C VAL A 52 -5.89 11.50 9.16
N GLU A 53 -5.45 12.37 10.05
CA GLU A 53 -4.91 13.69 9.73
C GLU A 53 -3.40 13.69 9.92
N ALA A 54 -2.67 14.39 9.05
CA ALA A 54 -1.23 14.55 9.15
C ALA A 54 -0.73 15.81 8.44
N GLN A 55 0.54 16.15 8.65
CA GLN A 55 1.30 17.08 7.82
C GLN A 55 2.18 16.26 6.88
N CYS A 56 1.90 16.28 5.59
CA CYS A 56 2.57 15.44 4.59
C CYS A 56 3.46 16.26 3.66
N LYS A 57 4.64 15.71 3.35
CA LYS A 57 5.67 16.38 2.56
C LYS A 57 5.32 16.32 1.07
N ARG A 58 5.33 17.49 0.42
CA ARG A 58 5.31 17.63 -1.04
C ARG A 58 6.66 17.28 -1.66
N ILE A 59 6.67 17.00 -2.96
CA ILE A 59 7.87 16.87 -3.78
C ILE A 59 8.71 18.16 -3.70
N SER A 60 8.06 19.32 -3.59
CA SER A 60 8.72 20.61 -3.38
C SER A 60 9.45 20.74 -2.02
N GLY A 61 9.26 19.78 -1.11
CA GLY A 61 9.88 19.74 0.21
C GLY A 61 9.05 20.36 1.35
N ASN A 62 8.00 21.13 1.03
CA ASN A 62 7.13 21.75 2.03
C ASN A 62 6.13 20.74 2.60
N PHE A 63 5.77 20.89 3.87
CA PHE A 63 4.72 20.10 4.50
C PHE A 63 3.37 20.81 4.36
N VAL A 64 2.32 20.06 4.05
CA VAL A 64 0.94 20.56 3.95
C VAL A 64 -0.01 19.69 4.77
N PRO A 65 -1.13 20.25 5.28
CA PRO A 65 -2.19 19.45 5.88
C PRO A 65 -2.76 18.45 4.87
N ALA A 66 -2.92 17.21 5.30
CA ALA A 66 -3.49 16.13 4.51
C ALA A 66 -4.37 15.25 5.41
N ALA A 67 -5.39 14.65 4.82
CA ALA A 67 -6.29 13.76 5.55
C ALA A 67 -6.81 12.65 4.64
N VAL A 68 -7.06 11.48 5.21
CA VAL A 68 -7.66 10.33 4.53
C VAL A 68 -8.73 9.68 5.41
N ASN A 69 -9.85 9.29 4.80
CA ASN A 69 -10.89 8.55 5.50
C ASN A 69 -10.64 7.04 5.36
N LEU A 70 -10.31 6.40 6.48
CA LEU A 70 -10.02 4.97 6.59
C LEU A 70 -11.19 4.08 6.15
N ASN A 71 -12.43 4.54 6.26
CA ASN A 71 -13.58 3.79 5.76
C ASN A 71 -13.57 3.59 4.24
N ASN A 72 -12.77 4.37 3.50
CA ASN A 72 -12.66 4.23 2.05
C ASN A 72 -11.85 2.99 1.65
N CYS A 73 -10.99 2.48 2.53
CA CYS A 73 -10.05 1.42 2.17
C CYS A 73 -9.87 0.31 3.21
N ILE A 74 -10.36 0.48 4.44
CA ILE A 74 -10.29 -0.56 5.47
C ILE A 74 -11.63 -1.28 5.58
N GLU A 75 -11.58 -2.60 5.55
CA GLU A 75 -12.69 -3.52 5.81
C GLU A 75 -12.48 -4.28 7.13
N ASN A 76 -13.56 -4.83 7.68
CA ASN A 76 -13.51 -5.88 8.68
C ASN A 76 -13.83 -7.23 8.03
N ARG A 77 -12.84 -8.13 7.96
CA ARG A 77 -13.01 -9.49 7.47
C ARG A 77 -12.90 -10.49 8.62
N ASN A 78 -14.04 -11.05 9.02
CA ASN A 78 -14.13 -12.03 10.11
C ASN A 78 -13.44 -11.59 11.41
N GLY A 79 -13.57 -10.32 11.78
CA GLY A 79 -12.94 -9.74 12.96
C GLY A 79 -11.53 -9.20 12.73
N GLY A 80 -10.96 -9.33 11.54
CA GLY A 80 -9.67 -8.78 11.16
C GLY A 80 -9.78 -7.51 10.31
N LEU A 81 -9.16 -6.42 10.75
CA LEU A 81 -8.94 -5.22 9.96
C LEU A 81 -7.99 -5.51 8.79
N ARG A 82 -8.38 -5.11 7.58
CA ARG A 82 -7.58 -5.28 6.35
C ARG A 82 -7.84 -4.17 5.36
N PHE A 83 -6.88 -3.91 4.48
CA PHE A 83 -7.15 -3.16 3.26
C PHE A 83 -8.03 -3.99 2.32
N GLY A 84 -9.07 -3.36 1.77
CA GLY A 84 -10.11 -4.03 0.97
C GLY A 84 -11.34 -3.18 0.68
N GLY A 85 -11.52 -2.08 1.44
CA GLY A 85 -12.53 -1.05 1.16
C GLY A 85 -13.97 -1.47 1.50
N ASP A 86 -14.28 -1.57 2.80
CA ASP A 86 -15.66 -1.73 3.26
C ASP A 86 -15.86 -1.23 4.70
N LYS A 87 -15.85 0.10 4.86
CA LYS A 87 -16.36 0.86 6.02
C LYS A 87 -16.31 0.10 7.36
N PHE A 88 -15.12 -0.33 7.77
CA PHE A 88 -14.92 -1.20 8.93
C PHE A 88 -15.63 -0.71 10.19
N ILE A 89 -15.78 0.61 10.35
CA ILE A 89 -16.37 1.25 11.53
C ILE A 89 -17.77 0.74 11.85
N PHE A 90 -18.55 0.26 10.87
CA PHE A 90 -19.89 -0.25 11.11
C PHE A 90 -19.94 -1.58 11.86
N THR A 91 -18.82 -2.31 11.90
CA THR A 91 -18.73 -3.63 12.52
C THR A 91 -17.61 -3.73 13.53
N CYS A 92 -16.95 -2.62 13.83
CA CYS A 92 -15.90 -2.52 14.84
C CYS A 92 -16.31 -1.55 15.94
N LYS A 93 -15.78 -1.78 17.15
CA LYS A 93 -15.80 -0.77 18.22
C LYS A 93 -14.88 0.39 17.84
N PRO A 94 -15.03 1.57 18.48
CA PRO A 94 -14.18 2.72 18.20
C PRO A 94 -12.69 2.35 18.21
N PRO A 95 -11.97 2.59 17.11
CA PRO A 95 -10.56 2.25 16.99
C PRO A 95 -9.69 3.26 17.76
N LEU A 96 -8.44 2.86 17.99
CA LEU A 96 -7.39 3.73 18.50
C LEU A 96 -6.19 3.69 17.57
N LEU A 97 -5.47 4.80 17.49
CA LEU A 97 -4.15 4.84 16.87
C LEU A 97 -3.09 4.50 17.92
N TYR A 98 -2.22 3.55 17.59
CA TYR A 98 -1.14 3.02 18.42
C TYR A 98 0.18 3.15 17.65
N ASP A 99 1.24 3.65 18.30
CA ASP A 99 2.57 3.83 17.70
C ASP A 99 2.56 4.51 16.31
N GLU A 100 1.81 5.62 16.18
CA GLU A 100 1.65 6.46 14.98
C GLU A 100 0.94 5.84 13.77
N THR A 101 1.08 4.54 13.52
CA THR A 101 0.55 3.87 12.32
C THR A 101 -0.24 2.61 12.60
N GLY A 102 -0.25 2.09 13.83
CA GLY A 102 -1.05 0.93 14.20
C GLY A 102 -2.50 1.31 14.47
N LEU A 103 -3.43 0.91 13.61
CA LEU A 103 -4.87 1.00 13.88
C LEU A 103 -5.31 -0.24 14.65
N THR A 104 -5.72 -0.07 15.91
CA THR A 104 -6.27 -1.15 16.73
C THR A 104 -7.77 -0.99 16.95
N ALA A 105 -8.51 -2.09 16.82
CA ALA A 105 -9.94 -2.11 17.10
C ALA A 105 -10.39 -3.52 17.54
N SER A 106 -11.54 -3.60 18.20
CA SER A 106 -12.25 -4.87 18.36
C SER A 106 -13.36 -4.97 17.33
N CYS A 107 -13.31 -5.97 16.45
CA CYS A 107 -14.18 -6.10 15.29
C CYS A 107 -15.03 -7.36 15.36
N ARG A 108 -16.25 -7.29 14.83
CA ARG A 108 -17.21 -8.40 14.84
C ARG A 108 -16.78 -9.49 13.85
N ASN A 109 -16.64 -10.72 14.33
CA ASN A 109 -16.39 -11.90 13.50
C ASN A 109 -17.71 -12.50 12.97
N TYR A 110 -17.64 -13.56 12.17
CA TYR A 110 -18.84 -14.22 11.59
C TYR A 110 -19.73 -14.90 12.63
N ASP A 111 -19.18 -15.28 13.78
CA ASP A 111 -19.95 -15.80 14.92
C ASP A 111 -20.65 -14.69 15.71
N GLY A 112 -20.39 -13.41 15.36
CA GLY A 112 -20.93 -12.25 16.02
C GLY A 112 -20.15 -11.77 17.25
N ASN A 113 -19.04 -12.42 17.58
CA ASN A 113 -18.14 -12.03 18.68
C ASN A 113 -17.23 -10.88 18.26
N TYR A 114 -16.92 -9.97 19.19
CA TYR A 114 -15.92 -8.93 18.96
C TYR A 114 -14.53 -9.46 19.35
N VAL A 115 -13.62 -9.49 18.38
CA VAL A 115 -12.23 -9.96 18.56
C VAL A 115 -11.25 -8.82 18.27
N PRO A 116 -10.10 -8.76 18.97
CA PRO A 116 -9.11 -7.70 18.75
C PRO A 116 -8.42 -7.86 17.40
N SER A 117 -8.10 -6.73 16.77
CA SER A 117 -7.35 -6.66 15.52
C SER A 117 -6.44 -5.45 15.50
N LEU A 118 -5.32 -5.57 14.80
CA LEU A 118 -4.33 -4.54 14.57
C LEU A 118 -3.99 -4.53 13.08
N LEU A 119 -3.98 -3.34 12.47
CA LEU A 119 -3.56 -3.13 11.09
C LEU A 119 -2.51 -2.01 11.09
N ASN A 120 -1.38 -2.24 10.41
CA ASN A 120 -0.40 -1.19 10.17
C ASN A 120 -0.86 -0.36 8.96
N LEU A 121 -1.11 0.93 9.18
CA LEU A 121 -1.57 1.85 8.15
C LEU A 121 -0.51 2.15 7.08
N ASP A 122 0.78 1.96 7.38
CA ASP A 122 1.84 2.04 6.37
C ASP A 122 1.75 0.89 5.34
N GLU A 123 0.92 -0.13 5.55
CA GLU A 123 0.73 -1.19 4.53
C GLU A 123 -0.16 -0.76 3.36
N GLY A 124 -0.86 0.38 3.44
CA GLY A 124 -1.81 0.78 2.39
C GLY A 124 -2.26 2.24 2.39
N ILE A 125 -1.62 3.12 3.17
CA ILE A 125 -1.79 4.57 3.06
C ILE A 125 -0.50 5.19 2.53
N THR A 126 -0.65 6.02 1.49
CA THR A 126 0.44 6.68 0.78
C THR A 126 0.33 8.19 0.88
N ASN A 127 1.49 8.87 0.89
CA ASN A 127 1.58 10.30 0.63
C ASN A 127 2.03 10.56 -0.82
N ASN A 128 1.15 11.16 -1.63
CA ASN A 128 1.38 11.54 -3.01
C ASN A 128 1.42 13.06 -3.16
N ASP A 129 2.62 13.64 -3.14
CA ASP A 129 2.83 15.10 -3.21
C ASP A 129 1.99 15.92 -2.21
N GLY A 130 1.90 15.45 -0.97
CA GLY A 130 1.11 16.07 0.10
C GLY A 130 -0.37 15.70 0.09
N LEU A 131 -0.80 14.80 -0.80
CA LEU A 131 -2.12 14.16 -0.74
C LEU A 131 -2.00 12.83 0.00
N LEU A 132 -2.76 12.66 1.07
CA LEU A 132 -2.84 11.40 1.81
C LEU A 132 -3.98 10.57 1.23
N GLU A 133 -3.69 9.37 0.76
CA GLU A 133 -4.65 8.52 0.08
C GLU A 133 -4.42 7.05 0.43
N CYS A 134 -5.48 6.25 0.28
CA CYS A 134 -5.34 4.81 0.30
C CYS A 134 -4.77 4.36 -1.05
N ASP A 135 -3.82 3.43 -1.01
CA ASP A 135 -3.28 2.78 -2.21
C ASP A 135 -4.22 1.71 -2.80
#